data_AF-A0A9D8IZX0-F1
#
_entry.id   AF-A0A9D8IZX0-F1
#
_cell.length_a   1.000
_cell.length_b   1.000
_cell.length_c   1.000
_cell.angle_alpha   90.00
_cell.angle_beta   90.00
_cell.angle_gamma   90.00
#
_symmetry.space_group_name_H-M   'P 1'
#
loop_
_entity.id
_entity.type
_entity.pdbx_description
1 polymer ?
#
loop_
_entity_poly.entity_id
_entity_poly.type
_entity_poly.pdbx_seq_one_letter_code
_entity_poly.pdbx_strand_id
1 'polypeptide(L)'
;MVVFIPEHGAALRGEKTQIAGMRELPSPAITEVPVGIKFVGLPGGAAFKSRTVISKPVSYLALTSLMADLMTANPYVGSSFDFAPHLDPLPETAFVAENDKTVMMRVGTSYYLRPPDLRWLKYDTTP
;
A
#
# COMPACT_ATOMS: atom_id res chain seq x y z
N MET A 1 9.06 16.67 2.60
CA MET A 1 8.18 15.55 2.18
C MET A 1 7.20 15.25 3.30
N VAL A 2 5.92 15.04 2.99
CA VAL A 2 4.89 14.58 3.92
C VAL A 2 4.38 13.24 3.43
N VAL A 3 4.29 12.26 4.33
CA VAL A 3 3.79 10.91 4.04
C VAL A 3 2.53 10.68 4.87
N PHE A 4 1.46 10.24 4.21
CA PHE A 4 0.21 9.82 4.83
C PHE A 4 0.06 8.31 4.66
N ILE A 5 -0.03 7.58 5.78
CA ILE A 5 -0.12 6.13 5.83
C ILE A 5 -1.24 5.75 6.82
N PRO A 6 -2.37 5.23 6.35
CA PRO A 6 -3.36 4.62 7.23
C PRO A 6 -2.80 3.33 7.84
N GLU A 7 -3.18 3.02 9.08
CA GLU A 7 -2.85 1.75 9.72
C GLU A 7 -3.65 0.60 9.07
N HIS A 8 -4.96 0.79 8.98
CA HIS A 8 -5.89 -0.12 8.34
C HIS A 8 -7.18 0.63 7.98
N GLY A 9 -8.02 0.00 7.17
CA GLY A 9 -9.37 0.42 6.84
C GLY A 9 -10.32 0.22 8.01
N ALA A 10 -11.38 1.03 8.05
CA ALA A 10 -12.31 1.02 9.16
C ALA A 10 -13.39 -0.07 9.08
N ALA A 11 -13.42 -0.87 8.00
CA ALA A 11 -14.49 -1.83 7.71
C ALA A 11 -15.89 -1.18 7.64
N LEU A 12 -15.99 0.01 7.04
CA LEU A 12 -17.25 0.78 6.96
C LEU A 12 -18.33 0.07 6.15
N ARG A 13 -17.92 -0.77 5.20
CA ARG A 13 -18.80 -1.69 4.47
C ARG A 13 -18.48 -3.10 4.95
N GLY A 14 -19.53 -3.88 5.20
CA GLY A 14 -19.38 -5.31 5.48
C GLY A 14 -19.05 -6.08 4.21
N GLU A 15 -18.62 -7.31 4.43
CA GLU A 15 -18.47 -8.37 3.42
C GLU A 15 -19.37 -9.53 3.86
N LYS A 16 -19.68 -10.47 2.96
CA LYS A 16 -20.48 -11.66 3.33
C LYS A 16 -19.93 -12.46 4.51
N THR A 17 -18.61 -12.45 4.68
CA THR A 17 -17.90 -13.21 5.72
C THR A 17 -17.70 -12.41 7.00
N GLN A 18 -17.91 -11.10 6.99
CA GLN A 18 -17.65 -10.22 8.12
C GLN A 18 -18.55 -8.98 8.08
N ILE A 19 -19.40 -8.81 9.12
CA ILE A 19 -20.27 -7.63 9.24
C ILE A 19 -19.45 -6.34 9.35
N ALA A 20 -20.08 -5.22 8.99
CA ALA A 20 -19.45 -3.90 9.07
C ALA A 20 -18.91 -3.61 10.48
N GLY A 21 -17.72 -3.01 10.53
CA GLY A 21 -17.02 -2.66 11.77
C GLY A 21 -16.16 -3.78 12.38
N MET A 22 -16.38 -5.05 12.03
CA MET A 22 -15.50 -6.14 12.46
C MET A 22 -14.17 -6.10 11.69
N ARG A 23 -13.08 -6.48 12.36
CA ARG A 23 -11.71 -6.49 11.81
C ARG A 23 -10.95 -7.76 12.20
N GLU A 24 -11.69 -8.85 12.41
CA GLU A 24 -11.09 -10.15 12.76
C GLU A 24 -10.42 -10.81 11.56
N LEU A 25 -10.93 -10.56 10.36
CA LEU A 25 -10.32 -10.99 9.10
C LEU A 25 -9.60 -9.80 8.45
N PRO A 26 -8.30 -9.94 8.12
CA PRO A 26 -7.52 -8.87 7.48
C PRO A 26 -7.79 -8.84 5.97
N SER A 27 -9.05 -8.60 5.59
CA SER A 27 -9.50 -8.61 4.20
C SER A 27 -8.88 -7.47 3.37
N PRO A 28 -8.90 -7.54 2.03
CA PRO A 28 -8.38 -6.47 1.18
C PRO A 28 -9.14 -5.16 1.40
N ALA A 29 -10.44 -5.21 1.69
CA ALA A 29 -11.24 -4.03 2.02
C ALA A 29 -10.77 -3.31 3.30
N ILE A 30 -10.01 -3.99 4.15
CA ILE A 30 -9.41 -3.45 5.38
C ILE A 30 -7.93 -3.14 5.16
N THR A 31 -7.19 -3.91 4.37
CA THR A 31 -5.72 -3.83 4.34
C THR A 31 -5.17 -3.12 3.11
N GLU A 32 -5.95 -2.99 2.03
CA GLU A 32 -5.62 -2.10 0.91
C GLU A 32 -6.00 -0.67 1.28
N VAL A 33 -4.99 0.10 1.71
CA VAL A 33 -5.17 1.46 2.23
C VAL A 33 -4.62 2.52 1.27
N PRO A 34 -5.22 3.72 1.21
CA PRO A 34 -4.70 4.81 0.41
C PRO A 34 -3.45 5.42 1.07
N VAL A 35 -2.29 5.21 0.47
CA VAL A 35 -1.03 5.87 0.87
C VAL A 35 -0.75 7.05 -0.05
N GLY A 36 -0.33 8.17 0.53
CA GLY A 36 -0.04 9.40 -0.21
C GLY A 36 1.28 10.02 0.20
N ILE A 37 2.04 10.51 -0.80
CA ILE A 37 3.26 11.29 -0.58
C ILE A 37 3.09 12.65 -1.22
N LYS A 38 3.37 13.71 -0.47
CA LYS A 38 3.38 15.09 -0.98
C LYS A 38 4.74 15.73 -0.73
N PHE A 39 5.36 16.19 -1.80
CA PHE A 39 6.55 17.03 -1.72
C PHE A 39 6.11 18.49 -1.65
N VAL A 40 6.35 19.11 -0.50
CA VAL A 40 6.03 20.52 -0.23
C VAL A 40 7.29 21.34 -0.39
N GLY A 41 7.20 22.50 -1.06
CA GLY A 41 8.32 23.43 -1.22
C GLY A 41 9.38 23.01 -2.25
N LEU A 42 9.01 22.22 -3.26
CA LEU A 42 9.93 21.90 -4.36
C LEU A 42 10.27 23.15 -5.17
N PRO A 43 11.51 23.28 -5.67
CA PRO A 43 11.86 24.32 -6.64
C PRO A 43 11.04 24.16 -7.92
N GLY A 44 10.80 25.27 -8.64
CA GLY A 44 9.78 25.33 -9.69
C GLY A 44 9.87 24.23 -10.78
N GLY A 45 11.06 23.89 -11.25
CA GLY A 45 11.24 22.83 -12.27
C GLY A 45 11.31 21.41 -11.70
N ALA A 46 11.26 21.23 -10.38
CA ALA A 46 11.21 19.92 -9.72
C ALA A 46 9.76 19.50 -9.39
N ALA A 47 8.76 20.35 -9.58
CA ALA A 47 7.39 20.02 -9.21
C ALA A 47 6.78 18.93 -10.12
N PHE A 48 6.00 18.02 -9.53
CA PHE A 48 5.15 17.10 -10.28
C PHE A 48 4.16 17.89 -11.14
N LYS A 49 4.10 17.58 -12.44
CA LYS A 49 3.11 18.16 -13.37
C LYS A 49 1.69 17.65 -13.10
N SER A 50 1.56 16.44 -12.56
CA SER A 50 0.28 15.81 -12.25
C SER A 50 0.43 14.76 -11.14
N ARG A 51 -0.70 14.29 -10.59
CA ARG A 51 -0.72 13.15 -9.66
C ARG A 51 -0.15 11.91 -10.35
N THR A 52 0.90 11.35 -9.79
CA THR A 52 1.43 10.04 -10.20
C THR A 52 0.80 8.95 -9.35
N VAL A 53 0.34 7.87 -9.98
CA VAL A 53 -0.32 6.74 -9.30
C VAL A 53 0.56 5.51 -9.44
N ILE A 54 0.89 4.87 -8.32
CA ILE A 54 1.59 3.59 -8.29
C ILE A 54 0.53 2.50 -8.23
N SER A 55 0.37 1.74 -9.32
CA SER A 55 -0.62 0.67 -9.45
C SER A 55 -0.07 -0.73 -9.16
N LYS A 56 1.26 -0.88 -9.08
CA LYS A 56 1.91 -2.13 -8.69
C LYS A 56 1.72 -2.40 -7.19
N PRO A 57 1.69 -3.68 -6.75
CA PRO A 57 1.48 -4.01 -5.36
C PRO A 57 2.69 -3.59 -4.53
N VAL A 58 2.49 -2.69 -3.57
CA VAL A 58 3.54 -2.12 -2.73
C VAL A 58 3.17 -2.20 -1.25
N SER A 59 4.18 -2.21 -0.40
CA SER A 59 4.05 -2.09 1.05
C SER A 59 5.15 -1.16 1.60
N TYR A 60 5.40 -1.17 2.91
CA TYR A 60 6.35 -0.28 3.60
C TYR A 60 7.77 -0.30 3.01
N LEU A 61 8.19 -1.41 2.39
CA LEU A 61 9.50 -1.52 1.75
C LEU A 61 9.65 -0.55 0.56
N ALA A 62 8.59 -0.32 -0.21
CA ALA A 62 8.62 0.63 -1.32
C ALA A 62 8.81 2.07 -0.82
N LEU A 63 8.12 2.44 0.26
CA LEU A 63 8.24 3.77 0.86
C LEU A 63 9.65 4.02 1.39
N THR A 64 10.20 3.06 2.15
CA THR A 64 11.54 3.19 2.72
C THR A 64 12.62 3.20 1.64
N SER A 65 12.45 2.41 0.57
CA SER A 65 13.35 2.43 -0.58
C SER A 65 13.32 3.78 -1.31
N LEU A 66 12.13 4.36 -1.54
CA LEU A 66 12.00 5.69 -2.13
C LEU A 66 12.67 6.76 -1.25
N MET A 67 12.49 6.69 0.07
CA MET A 67 13.11 7.63 0.99
C MET A 67 14.64 7.53 0.94
N ALA A 68 15.19 6.32 0.95
CA ALA A 68 16.62 6.10 0.85
C ALA A 68 17.19 6.65 -0.46
N ASP A 69 16.53 6.38 -1.57
CA ASP A 69 16.90 6.88 -2.90
C ASP A 69 16.89 8.42 -2.94
N LEU A 70 15.83 9.07 -2.46
CA LEU A 70 15.71 10.53 -2.41
C LEU A 70 16.64 11.21 -1.41
N MET A 71 17.17 10.49 -0.42
CA MET A 71 18.26 10.99 0.44
C MET A 71 19.57 11.11 -0.34
N THR A 72 19.78 10.27 -1.36
CA THR A 72 20.94 10.35 -2.26
C THR A 72 20.70 11.32 -3.43
N ALA A 73 19.48 11.33 -3.97
CA ALA A 73 19.03 12.19 -5.05
C ALA A 73 18.01 13.21 -4.51
N ASN A 74 18.52 14.30 -3.93
CA ASN A 74 17.68 15.26 -3.22
C ASN A 74 16.87 16.15 -4.17
N PRO A 75 15.51 16.06 -4.19
CA PRO A 75 14.67 16.84 -5.09
C PRO A 75 14.55 18.33 -4.72
N TYR A 76 15.10 18.73 -3.59
CA TYR A 76 15.10 20.11 -3.10
C TYR A 76 16.35 20.90 -3.51
N VAL A 77 17.33 20.25 -4.14
CA VAL A 77 18.58 20.89 -4.58
C VAL A 77 18.56 21.00 -6.11
N GLY A 78 18.65 22.23 -6.63
CA GLY A 78 18.67 22.49 -8.06
C GLY A 78 17.38 23.08 -8.63
N SER A 79 17.36 23.33 -9.94
CA SER A 79 16.23 23.95 -10.65
C SER A 79 15.25 22.94 -11.23
N SER A 80 15.63 21.67 -11.36
CA SER A 80 14.80 20.59 -11.92
C SER A 80 15.08 19.25 -11.27
N PHE A 81 14.06 18.39 -11.17
CA PHE A 81 14.17 17.02 -10.69
C PHE A 81 13.17 16.13 -11.44
N ASP A 82 13.64 15.01 -11.99
CA ASP A 82 12.77 14.02 -12.63
C ASP A 82 12.49 12.89 -11.64
N PHE A 83 11.22 12.73 -11.26
CA PHE A 83 10.80 11.69 -10.32
C PHE A 83 10.62 10.32 -10.97
N ALA A 84 10.44 10.23 -12.29
CA ALA A 84 10.11 8.95 -12.94
C ALA A 84 11.16 7.85 -12.66
N PRO A 85 12.48 8.11 -12.77
CA PRO A 85 13.52 7.11 -12.49
C PRO A 85 13.53 6.60 -11.05
N HIS A 86 12.96 7.34 -10.11
CA HIS A 86 12.91 7.00 -8.68
C HIS A 86 11.63 6.22 -8.30
N LEU A 87 10.60 6.26 -9.16
CA LEU A 87 9.32 5.58 -8.93
C LEU A 87 9.22 4.23 -9.65
N ASP A 88 9.87 4.11 -10.81
CA ASP A 88 9.91 2.87 -11.59
C ASP A 88 10.55 1.68 -10.83
N PRO A 89 11.68 1.82 -10.11
CA PRO A 89 12.35 0.70 -9.46
C PRO A 89 11.76 0.33 -8.09
N LEU A 90 10.66 0.95 -7.65
CA LEU A 90 10.09 0.63 -6.32
C LEU A 90 9.80 -0.88 -6.18
N PRO A 91 10.23 -1.51 -5.08
CA PRO A 91 10.04 -2.94 -4.87
C PRO A 91 8.56 -3.29 -4.73
N GLU A 92 8.15 -4.35 -5.42
CA GLU A 92 6.82 -4.93 -5.25
C GLU A 92 6.77 -5.81 -4.00
N THR A 93 5.60 -5.87 -3.37
CA THR A 93 5.34 -6.75 -2.23
C THR A 93 4.06 -7.53 -2.48
N ALA A 94 4.14 -8.86 -2.43
CA ALA A 94 2.96 -9.70 -2.57
C ALA A 94 1.94 -9.38 -1.46
N PHE A 95 0.65 -9.49 -1.78
CA PHE A 95 -0.39 -9.28 -0.78
C PHE A 95 -0.37 -10.44 0.23
N VAL A 96 0.04 -10.11 1.45
CA VAL A 96 -0.05 -10.94 2.64
C VAL A 96 -0.48 -10.02 3.78
N ALA A 97 -1.54 -10.40 4.49
CA ALA A 97 -2.01 -9.67 5.65
C ALA A 97 -2.27 -10.65 6.79
N GLU A 98 -1.77 -10.34 7.98
CA GLU A 98 -1.80 -11.23 9.13
C GLU A 98 -2.24 -10.47 10.38
N ASN A 99 -2.98 -11.16 11.24
CA ASN A 99 -3.23 -10.76 12.61
C ASN A 99 -2.98 -11.95 13.54
N ASP A 100 -3.32 -11.80 14.82
CA ASP A 100 -3.09 -12.82 15.86
C ASP A 100 -3.60 -14.24 15.51
N LYS A 101 -4.67 -14.33 14.70
CA LYS A 101 -5.38 -15.61 14.46
C LYS A 101 -5.38 -16.04 13.01
N THR A 102 -5.22 -15.11 12.07
CA THR A 102 -5.53 -15.38 10.67
C THR A 102 -4.50 -14.77 9.73
N VAL A 103 -4.26 -15.47 8.63
CA VAL A 103 -3.44 -14.98 7.52
C VAL A 103 -4.29 -14.96 6.26
N MET A 104 -4.21 -13.86 5.52
CA MET A 104 -4.79 -13.75 4.19
C MET A 104 -3.69 -13.54 3.15
N MET A 105 -3.78 -14.24 2.02
CA MET A 105 -2.85 -14.08 0.90
C MET A 105 -3.60 -13.97 -0.42
N ARG A 106 -3.02 -13.26 -1.38
CA ARG A 106 -3.47 -13.28 -2.77
C ARG A 106 -2.61 -14.25 -3.58
N VAL A 107 -3.26 -15.23 -4.21
CA VAL A 107 -2.61 -16.17 -5.14
C VAL A 107 -3.30 -16.06 -6.49
N GLY A 108 -2.59 -15.53 -7.48
CA GLY A 108 -3.19 -15.12 -8.75
C GLY A 108 -4.24 -14.02 -8.52
N THR A 109 -5.47 -14.27 -8.94
CA THR A 109 -6.61 -13.34 -8.78
C THR A 109 -7.51 -13.68 -7.58
N SER A 110 -7.18 -14.73 -6.82
CA SER A 110 -8.00 -15.21 -5.71
C SER A 110 -7.34 -14.92 -4.36
N TYR A 111 -8.18 -14.64 -3.36
CA TYR A 111 -7.76 -14.51 -1.97
C TYR A 111 -7.98 -15.82 -1.23
N TYR A 112 -7.06 -16.15 -0.32
CA TYR A 112 -7.13 -17.32 0.54
C TYR A 112 -6.91 -16.91 1.99
N LEU A 113 -7.73 -17.45 2.88
CA LEU A 113 -7.68 -17.24 4.32
C LEU A 113 -7.18 -18.52 4.99
N ARG A 114 -6.23 -18.38 5.90
CA ARG A 114 -5.78 -19.43 6.83
C ARG A 114 -6.22 -19.04 8.25
N PRO A 115 -7.23 -19.72 8.82
CA PRO A 115 -7.60 -19.58 10.23
C PRO A 115 -6.60 -20.31 11.16
N PRO A 116 -6.81 -20.28 12.49
CA PRO A 116 -5.96 -20.98 13.45
C PRO A 116 -5.84 -22.50 13.23
N ASP A 117 -6.80 -23.10 12.50
CA ASP A 117 -6.78 -24.53 12.15
C ASP A 117 -5.85 -24.87 10.97
N LEU A 118 -5.09 -23.89 10.48
CA LEU A 118 -4.06 -23.99 9.45
C LEU A 118 -4.54 -24.42 8.06
N ARG A 119 -5.86 -24.52 7.83
CA ARG A 119 -6.41 -24.86 6.52
C ARG A 119 -6.56 -23.62 5.66
N TRP A 120 -6.16 -23.72 4.39
CA TRP A 120 -6.40 -22.65 3.42
C TRP A 120 -7.80 -22.77 2.83
N LEU A 121 -8.57 -21.71 2.98
CA LEU A 121 -9.92 -21.58 2.43
C LEU A 121 -9.93 -20.45 1.41
N LYS A 122 -10.59 -20.66 0.27
CA LYS A 122 -10.81 -19.57 -0.68
C LYS A 122 -11.73 -18.53 -0.03
N TYR A 123 -11.32 -17.26 -0.05
CA TYR A 123 -12.04 -16.16 0.56
C TYR A 123 -12.92 -15.45 -0.47
N ASP A 124 -14.18 -15.16 -0.09
CA ASP A 124 -15.11 -14.40 -0.91
C ASP A 124 -15.03 -12.92 -0.51
N THR A 125 -14.50 -12.09 -1.43
CA THR A 125 -14.37 -10.62 -1.26
C THR A 125 -15.58 -9.86 -1.78
N THR A 126 -16.70 -10.54 -2.06
CA THR A 126 -17.92 -9.84 -2.47
C THR A 126 -18.55 -9.08 -1.28
N PRO A 127 -19.03 -7.85 -1.51
CA PRO A 127 -19.76 -7.08 -0.49
C PRO A 127 -21.00 -7.83 0.04
#